data_AF-A0A7V3VKP1-F1
#
_entry.id   AF-A0A7V3VKP1-F1
#
_cell.length_a   1.000
_cell.length_b   1.000
_cell.length_c   1.000
_cell.angle_alpha   90.00
_cell.angle_beta   90.00
_cell.angle_gamma   90.00
#
_symmetry.space_group_name_H-M   'P 1'
#
loop_
_entity.id
_entity.type
_entity.pdbx_description
1 polymer ?
#
loop_
_entity_poly.entity_id
_entity_poly.type
_entity_poly.pdbx_seq_one_letter_code
_entity_poly.pdbx_strand_id
1 'polypeptide(L)'
;HWPGSAASLPPAELLRLAGRYGTALPELLAAAGPLDLEHVACAPTLWAELRWAARAEAVVHLEDLMLRRTRLGLVLPRGGEEHLARVGAICRAELGWSPARWEEEEERYLRLWETCYSLPVSLAGKEWGAGRRDGSGEALPAAG
;
A
#
# COMPACT_ATOMS: atom_id res chain seq x y z
N HIS A 1 7.56 15.04 22.99
CA HIS A 1 6.21 14.55 23.33
C HIS A 1 5.49 14.21 22.04
N TRP A 2 5.00 12.99 21.88
CA TRP A 2 4.18 12.64 20.72
C TRP A 2 2.73 13.07 20.97
N PRO A 3 1.97 13.51 19.95
CA PRO A 3 0.53 13.75 20.09
C PRO A 3 -0.25 12.58 20.70
N GLY A 4 -1.48 12.80 21.18
CA GLY A 4 -2.29 11.73 21.78
C GLY A 4 -2.53 10.51 20.85
N SER A 5 -2.41 10.70 19.54
CA SER A 5 -2.55 9.65 18.53
C SER A 5 -1.39 8.64 18.49
N ALA A 6 -0.21 8.90 19.08
CA ALA A 6 0.88 7.89 19.19
C ALA A 6 0.46 6.65 19.89
N ALA A 7 -0.28 6.89 20.97
CA ALA A 7 -0.21 6.01 22.12
C ALA A 7 -0.91 4.69 21.79
N SER A 8 -1.65 4.66 20.68
CA SER A 8 -2.30 3.48 20.12
C SER A 8 -1.44 2.64 19.18
N LEU A 9 -0.28 3.12 18.70
CA LEU A 9 0.57 2.35 17.80
C LEU A 9 1.51 1.40 18.55
N PRO A 10 1.67 0.14 18.09
CA PRO A 10 2.66 -0.77 18.65
C PRO A 10 4.09 -0.19 18.59
N PRO A 11 4.96 -0.45 19.58
CA PRO A 11 6.32 0.11 19.59
C PRO A 11 7.15 -0.19 18.34
N ALA A 12 7.00 -1.39 17.76
CA ALA A 12 7.70 -1.76 16.53
C ALA A 12 7.27 -0.91 15.32
N GLU A 13 5.98 -0.57 15.25
CA GLU A 13 5.45 0.29 14.19
C GLU A 13 5.90 1.74 14.37
N LEU A 14 5.87 2.23 15.61
CA LEU A 14 6.43 3.53 15.96
C LEU A 14 7.92 3.64 15.56
N LEU A 15 8.72 2.61 15.83
CA LEU A 15 10.13 2.55 15.42
C LEU A 15 10.29 2.51 13.90
N ARG A 16 9.46 1.75 13.19
CA ARG A 16 9.43 1.71 11.72
C ARG A 16 9.16 3.09 11.13
N LEU A 17 8.14 3.77 11.65
CA LEU A 17 7.79 5.12 11.23
C LEU A 17 8.92 6.12 11.56
N ALA A 18 9.54 5.99 12.73
CA ALA A 18 10.67 6.84 13.14
C ALA A 18 11.88 6.68 12.22
N GLY A 19 12.23 5.44 11.87
CA GLY A 19 13.31 5.16 10.93
C GLY A 19 13.04 5.67 9.52
N ARG A 20 11.76 5.72 9.10
CA ARG A 20 11.38 6.15 7.75
C ARG A 20 11.20 7.66 7.61
N TYR A 21 10.46 8.28 8.52
CA TYR A 21 10.06 9.69 8.42
C TYR A 21 10.94 10.62 9.26
N GLY A 22 11.74 10.08 10.19
CA GLY A 22 12.69 10.86 10.98
C GLY A 22 12.02 12.08 11.64
N THR A 23 12.53 13.28 11.33
CA THR A 23 12.03 14.55 11.87
C THR A 23 10.63 14.94 11.39
N ALA A 24 10.16 14.38 10.28
CA ALA A 24 8.81 14.62 9.76
C ALA A 24 7.74 13.84 10.53
N LEU A 25 8.14 12.83 11.31
CA LEU A 25 7.21 11.93 11.96
C LEU A 25 6.20 12.67 12.86
N PRO A 26 6.58 13.58 13.78
CA PRO A 26 5.62 14.31 14.61
C PRO A 26 4.50 15.01 13.80
N GLU A 27 4.86 15.62 12.67
CA GLU A 27 3.90 16.30 11.79
C GLU A 27 2.99 15.31 11.06
N LEU A 28 3.51 14.17 10.62
CA LEU A 28 2.72 13.08 10.02
C LEU A 28 1.59 12.64 10.94
N LEU A 29 1.82 12.56 12.25
CA LEU A 29 0.83 12.02 13.18
C LEU A 29 -0.13 13.07 13.69
N ALA A 30 0.34 14.32 13.73
CA ALA A 30 -0.54 15.47 13.95
C ALA A 30 -1.50 15.63 12.76
N ALA A 31 -1.09 15.23 11.56
CA ALA A 31 -1.92 15.21 10.35
C ALA A 31 -2.93 14.05 10.32
N ALA A 32 -2.67 12.97 11.05
CA ALA A 32 -3.47 11.75 10.99
C ALA A 32 -4.88 11.98 11.59
N GLY A 33 -5.91 11.62 10.83
CA GLY A 33 -7.27 11.49 11.37
C GLY A 33 -7.41 10.28 12.30
N PRO A 34 -8.56 10.13 12.98
CA PRO A 34 -8.78 9.07 13.97
C PRO A 34 -8.57 7.65 13.44
N LEU A 35 -8.93 7.39 12.17
CA LEU A 35 -8.79 6.10 11.51
C LEU A 35 -7.53 6.00 10.65
N ASP A 36 -6.67 7.03 10.65
CA ASP A 36 -5.51 7.05 9.77
C ASP A 36 -4.33 6.23 10.33
N LEU A 37 -4.42 5.79 11.59
CA LEU A 37 -3.45 4.87 12.20
C LEU A 37 -3.78 3.39 11.98
N GLU A 38 -4.77 3.11 11.14
CA GLU A 38 -5.05 1.76 10.67
C GLU A 38 -4.25 1.46 9.39
N HIS A 39 -3.94 0.18 9.19
CA HIS A 39 -3.35 -0.33 7.97
C HIS A 39 -4.32 -0.20 6.78
N VAL A 40 -3.77 0.02 5.59
CA VAL A 40 -4.52 -0.06 4.34
C VAL A 40 -4.72 -1.55 3.99
N ALA A 41 -5.88 -2.09 4.35
CA ALA A 41 -6.20 -3.52 4.18
C ALA A 41 -5.11 -4.41 4.80
N CYS A 42 -4.53 -5.33 4.02
CA CYS A 42 -3.46 -6.21 4.46
C CYS A 42 -2.05 -5.61 4.30
N ALA A 43 -1.92 -4.40 3.73
CA ALA A 43 -0.62 -3.78 3.52
C ALA A 43 -0.06 -3.19 4.82
N PRO A 44 1.27 -3.22 5.03
CA PRO A 44 1.91 -2.62 6.21
C PRO A 44 1.96 -1.08 6.18
N THR A 45 1.32 -0.46 5.18
CA THR A 45 1.24 1.00 5.05
C THR A 45 0.04 1.49 5.83
N LEU A 46 0.24 2.49 6.68
CA LEU A 46 -0.87 3.16 7.36
C LEU A 46 -1.53 4.20 6.45
N TRP A 47 -2.81 4.47 6.68
CA TRP A 47 -3.52 5.58 6.06
C TRP A 47 -2.85 6.94 6.32
N ALA A 48 -2.21 7.12 7.48
CA ALA A 48 -1.44 8.31 7.84
C ALA A 48 -0.21 8.49 6.95
N GLU A 49 0.44 7.41 6.54
CA GLU A 49 1.56 7.45 5.60
C GLU A 49 1.10 7.88 4.20
N LEU A 50 -0.07 7.40 3.76
CA LEU A 50 -0.68 7.83 2.49
C LEU A 50 -1.04 9.31 2.52
N ARG A 51 -1.69 9.78 3.60
CA ARG A 51 -2.00 11.20 3.80
C ARG A 51 -0.74 12.06 3.79
N TRP A 52 0.29 11.63 4.49
CA TRP A 52 1.57 12.34 4.52
C TRP A 52 2.21 12.41 3.14
N ALA A 53 2.23 11.30 2.41
CA ALA A 53 2.75 11.27 1.04
C ALA A 53 2.01 12.25 0.13
N ALA A 54 0.67 12.30 0.22
CA ALA A 54 -0.12 13.29 -0.52
C ALA A 54 0.28 14.73 -0.14
N ARG A 55 0.38 15.04 1.15
CA ARG A 55 0.70 16.38 1.63
C ARG A 55 2.11 16.86 1.27
N ALA A 56 3.12 16.01 1.49
CA ALA A 56 4.51 16.45 1.65
C ALA A 56 5.49 15.84 0.63
N GLU A 57 5.06 14.87 -0.18
CA GLU A 57 5.96 14.14 -1.08
C GLU A 57 5.76 14.46 -2.57
N ALA A 58 5.32 15.69 -2.87
CA ALA A 58 5.21 16.24 -4.23
C ALA A 58 4.39 15.35 -5.18
N VAL A 59 3.20 14.93 -4.75
CA VAL A 59 2.25 14.18 -5.56
C VAL A 59 1.55 15.12 -6.54
N VAL A 60 1.71 14.88 -7.84
CA VAL A 60 1.01 15.62 -8.91
C VAL A 60 -0.15 14.79 -9.45
N HIS A 61 0.05 13.49 -9.51
CA HIS A 61 -0.82 12.50 -10.13
C HIS A 61 -1.10 11.32 -9.19
N LEU A 62 -2.25 10.65 -9.35
CA LEU A 62 -2.64 9.56 -8.45
C LEU A 62 -1.65 8.38 -8.48
N GLU A 63 -1.04 8.11 -9.63
CA GLU A 63 0.03 7.12 -9.78
C GLU A 63 1.30 7.45 -8.97
N ASP A 64 1.63 8.73 -8.72
CA ASP A 64 2.75 9.08 -7.85
C ASP A 64 2.50 8.53 -6.46
N LEU A 65 1.27 8.73 -5.96
CA LEU A 65 0.86 8.29 -4.65
C LEU A 65 0.76 6.75 -4.59
N MET A 66 0.01 6.15 -5.50
CA MET A 66 -0.32 4.72 -5.46
C MET A 66 0.80 3.80 -5.91
N LEU A 67 1.63 4.19 -6.89
CA LEU A 67 2.66 3.31 -7.46
C LEU A 67 4.06 3.62 -6.96
N ARG A 68 4.36 4.88 -6.57
CA ARG A 68 5.72 5.30 -6.19
C ARG A 68 5.87 5.54 -4.69
N ARG A 69 5.06 6.42 -4.09
CA ARG A 69 5.23 6.86 -2.69
C ARG A 69 4.78 5.81 -1.68
N THR A 70 3.63 5.20 -1.92
CA THR A 70 3.05 4.17 -1.05
C THR A 70 3.20 2.76 -1.59
N ARG A 71 3.28 2.62 -2.93
CA ARG A 71 3.31 1.33 -3.66
C ARG A 71 2.08 0.45 -3.42
N LEU A 72 0.99 0.99 -2.87
CA LEU A 72 -0.25 0.26 -2.64
C LEU A 72 -0.84 -0.33 -3.91
N GLY A 73 -0.72 0.37 -5.04
CA GLY A 73 -1.17 -0.14 -6.34
C GLY A 73 -0.40 -1.37 -6.82
N LEU A 74 0.75 -1.69 -6.25
CA LEU A 74 1.52 -2.88 -6.61
C LEU A 74 1.19 -4.11 -5.74
N VAL A 75 0.70 -3.89 -4.51
CA VAL A 75 0.54 -4.95 -3.51
C VAL A 75 -0.92 -5.28 -3.21
N LEU A 76 -1.83 -4.35 -3.51
CA LEU A 76 -3.26 -4.55 -3.30
C LEU A 76 -3.92 -5.15 -4.55
N PRO A 77 -4.96 -5.99 -4.37
CA PRO A 77 -5.76 -6.50 -5.48
C PRO A 77 -6.30 -5.38 -6.37
N ARG A 78 -6.29 -5.58 -7.69
CA ARG A 78 -6.83 -4.63 -8.67
C ARG A 78 -6.30 -3.20 -8.49
N GLY A 79 -5.03 -3.05 -8.12
CA GLY A 79 -4.42 -1.75 -7.88
C GLY A 79 -4.99 -1.00 -6.67
N GLY A 80 -5.68 -1.69 -5.75
CA GLY A 80 -6.33 -1.05 -4.61
C GLY A 80 -7.63 -0.32 -4.97
N GLU A 81 -8.29 -0.69 -6.06
CA GLU A 81 -9.55 -0.10 -6.52
C GLU A 81 -10.62 0.02 -5.42
N GLU A 82 -10.77 -1.00 -4.58
CA GLU A 82 -11.70 -1.01 -3.44
C GLU A 82 -11.49 0.16 -2.47
N HIS A 83 -10.28 0.71 -2.43
CA HIS A 83 -9.88 1.75 -1.50
C HIS A 83 -9.86 3.15 -2.12
N LEU A 84 -10.09 3.28 -3.43
CA LEU A 84 -9.96 4.55 -4.14
C LEU A 84 -10.92 5.62 -3.63
N ALA A 85 -12.11 5.24 -3.15
CA ALA A 85 -13.03 6.21 -2.52
C ALA A 85 -12.40 6.94 -1.32
N ARG A 86 -11.68 6.22 -0.44
CA ARG A 86 -10.98 6.81 0.71
C ARG A 86 -9.72 7.56 0.28
N VAL A 87 -8.96 7.01 -0.68
CA VAL A 87 -7.80 7.70 -1.27
C VAL A 87 -8.22 9.05 -1.87
N GLY A 88 -9.34 9.10 -2.60
CA GLY A 88 -9.88 10.31 -3.18
C GLY A 88 -10.28 11.34 -2.13
N ALA A 89 -10.89 10.91 -1.02
CA ALA A 89 -11.16 11.82 0.09
C ALA A 89 -9.87 12.46 0.65
N ILE A 90 -8.78 11.69 0.75
CA ILE A 90 -7.48 12.20 1.19
C ILE A 90 -6.86 13.14 0.14
N CYS A 91 -6.85 12.77 -1.13
CA CYS A 91 -6.32 13.62 -2.20
C CYS A 91 -7.05 14.96 -2.29
N ARG A 92 -8.39 14.98 -2.18
CA ARG A 92 -9.14 16.23 -2.17
C ARG A 92 -8.79 17.10 -0.96
N ALA A 93 -8.60 16.50 0.21
CA ALA A 93 -8.27 17.22 1.44
C ALA A 93 -6.84 17.77 1.45
N GLU A 94 -5.86 16.99 1.00
CA GLU A 94 -4.43 17.33 1.11
C GLU A 94 -3.88 18.06 -0.13
N LEU A 95 -4.36 17.68 -1.33
CA LEU A 95 -3.88 18.22 -2.60
C LEU A 95 -4.82 19.26 -3.21
N GLY A 96 -5.99 19.48 -2.59
CA GLY A 96 -6.99 20.44 -3.07
C GLY A 96 -7.62 20.05 -4.41
N TRP A 97 -7.62 18.76 -4.77
CA TRP A 97 -8.22 18.32 -6.02
C TRP A 97 -9.74 18.52 -6.01
N SER A 98 -10.28 18.99 -7.13
CA SER A 98 -11.73 19.03 -7.34
C SER A 98 -12.28 17.61 -7.54
N PRO A 99 -13.60 17.40 -7.37
CA PRO A 99 -14.24 16.13 -7.73
C PRO A 99 -13.95 15.72 -9.19
N ALA A 100 -14.04 16.67 -10.13
CA ALA A 100 -13.75 16.41 -11.54
C ALA A 100 -12.29 15.96 -11.77
N ARG A 101 -11.32 16.64 -11.15
CA ARG A 101 -9.91 16.22 -11.24
C ARG A 101 -9.70 14.83 -10.63
N TRP A 102 -10.37 14.53 -9.52
CA TRP A 102 -10.29 13.21 -8.91
C TRP A 102 -10.78 12.11 -9.86
N GLU A 103 -11.93 12.31 -10.50
CA GLU A 103 -12.49 11.35 -11.47
C GLU A 103 -11.53 11.11 -12.64
N GLU A 104 -10.94 12.18 -13.20
CA GLU A 104 -9.94 12.07 -14.28
C GLU A 104 -8.69 11.30 -13.83
N GLU A 105 -8.17 11.59 -12.63
CA GLU A 105 -6.99 10.95 -12.06
C GLU A 105 -7.24 9.47 -11.72
N GLU A 106 -8.41 9.15 -11.16
CA GLU A 106 -8.86 7.79 -10.86
C GLU A 106 -8.93 6.94 -12.13
N GLU A 107 -9.58 7.45 -13.16
CA GLU A 107 -9.73 6.74 -14.43
C GLU A 107 -8.37 6.56 -15.14
N ARG A 108 -7.53 7.60 -15.14
CA ARG A 108 -6.18 7.56 -15.70
C ARG A 108 -5.29 6.56 -14.96
N TYR A 109 -5.36 6.53 -13.63
CA TYR A 109 -4.63 5.58 -12.80
C TYR A 109 -5.06 4.13 -13.07
N LEU A 110 -6.36 3.85 -13.06
CA LEU A 110 -6.86 2.49 -13.28
C LEU A 110 -6.48 1.96 -14.66
N ARG A 111 -6.57 2.80 -15.71
CA ARG A 111 -6.09 2.43 -17.05
C ARG A 111 -4.60 2.12 -17.09
N LEU A 112 -3.77 2.94 -16.44
CA LEU A 112 -2.33 2.70 -16.36
C LEU A 112 -2.02 1.40 -15.61
N TRP A 113 -2.69 1.19 -14.48
CA TRP A 113 -2.52 -0.03 -13.69
C TRP A 113 -2.88 -1.27 -14.52
N GLU A 114 -4.05 -1.26 -15.16
CA GLU A 114 -4.53 -2.37 -15.99
C GLU A 114 -3.57 -2.67 -17.14
N THR A 115 -3.01 -1.64 -17.78
CA THR A 115 -2.15 -1.80 -18.97
C THR A 115 -0.73 -2.23 -18.62
N CYS A 116 -0.19 -1.80 -17.46
CA CYS A 116 1.25 -1.91 -17.18
C CYS A 116 1.60 -2.66 -15.90
N TYR A 117 0.67 -2.80 -14.96
CA TYR A 117 0.94 -3.32 -13.61
C TYR A 117 0.00 -4.45 -13.17
N SER A 118 -1.04 -4.74 -13.95
CA SER A 118 -1.91 -5.89 -13.74
C SER A 118 -1.17 -7.20 -14.02
N LEU A 119 -1.65 -8.27 -13.40
CA LEU A 119 -1.18 -9.61 -13.76
C LEU A 119 -1.78 -9.98 -15.11
N PRO A 120 -0.98 -10.50 -16.06
CA PRO A 120 -1.52 -10.98 -17.33
C PRO A 120 -2.54 -12.08 -17.04
N VAL A 121 -3.64 -12.07 -17.81
CA VAL A 121 -4.76 -13.02 -17.69
C VAL A 121 -4.29 -14.48 -17.67
N SER A 122 -3.15 -14.80 -18.30
CA SER A 122 -2.55 -16.14 -18.31
C SER A 122 -1.98 -16.61 -16.96
N LEU A 123 -1.71 -15.70 -16.01
CA LEU A 123 -1.25 -16.01 -14.66
C LEU A 123 -2.37 -15.97 -13.62
N ALA A 124 -3.48 -15.29 -13.90
CA ALA A 124 -4.62 -15.17 -12.99
C ALA A 124 -5.38 -16.50 -12.76
N GLY A 125 -5.17 -17.50 -13.62
CA GLY A 125 -5.80 -18.82 -13.55
C GLY A 125 -4.83 -20.00 -13.42
N LYS A 126 -3.52 -19.76 -13.28
CA LYS A 126 -2.55 -20.85 -13.10
C LYS A 126 -2.42 -21.13 -11.60
N GLU A 127 -3.24 -22.05 -11.10
CA GLU A 127 -2.94 -22.74 -9.84
C GLU A 127 -1.52 -23.28 -9.96
N TRP A 128 -0.58 -22.72 -9.18
CA TRP A 128 0.74 -23.31 -9.05
C TRP A 128 0.54 -24.69 -8.44
N GLY A 129 0.50 -25.71 -9.29
CA GLY A 129 0.37 -27.09 -8.88
C GLY A 129 1.45 -27.38 -7.86
N ALA A 130 1.06 -27.52 -6.60
CA ALA A 130 1.90 -28.06 -5.56
C ALA A 130 2.43 -29.39 -6.10
N GLY A 131 3.72 -29.40 -6.45
CA GLY A 131 4.40 -30.61 -6.87
C GLY A 131 4.12 -31.67 -5.83
N ARG A 132 3.36 -32.69 -6.24
CA ARG A 132 3.29 -33.97 -5.53
C ARG A 132 4.73 -34.37 -5.26
N ARG A 133 5.14 -34.36 -3.99
CA ARG A 133 6.19 -35.27 -3.54
C ARG A 133 5.54 -36.64 -3.53
N ASP A 134 5.67 -37.35 -4.63
CA ASP A 134 5.54 -38.80 -4.62
C ASP A 134 6.71 -39.37 -3.81
N GLY A 135 6.45 -39.58 -2.53
CA GLY A 135 7.26 -40.48 -1.72
C GLY A 135 7.10 -41.90 -2.25
N SER A 136 7.95 -42.29 -3.19
CA SER A 136 8.25 -43.68 -3.52
C SER A 136 9.76 -43.84 -3.49
N GLY A 137 10.21 -44.72 -2.62
CA GLY A 137 11.56 -44.73 -2.09
C GLY A 137 12.60 -45.36 -3.01
N GLU A 138 13.84 -45.02 -2.70
CA GLU A 138 14.98 -45.84 -3.04
C GLU A 138 15.83 -45.96 -1.78
N ALA A 139 15.84 -47.17 -1.21
CA ALA A 139 16.70 -47.53 -0.09
C ALA A 139 18.15 -47.58 -0.60
N LEU A 140 19.03 -46.78 0.00
CA LEU A 140 20.46 -46.91 -0.22
C LEU A 140 20.94 -48.27 0.33
N PRO A 141 21.75 -49.04 -0.42
CA PRO A 141 22.39 -50.21 0.13
C PRO A 141 23.48 -49.78 1.13
N ALA A 142 23.50 -50.46 2.28
CA ALA A 142 24.57 -50.34 3.27
C ALA A 142 25.90 -50.79 2.66
N ALA A 143 26.91 -49.94 2.78
CA ALA A 143 28.30 -50.28 2.51
C ALA A 143 29.05 -50.33 3.86
N GLY A 144 29.69 -51.47 4.14
CA GLY A 144 30.72 -51.63 5.17
C GLY A 144 30.22 -52.16 6.51
#